data_AF-A0A6B3HNR5-F1
#
_entry.id   AF-A0A6B3HNR5-F1
#
_cell.length_a   1.000
_cell.length_b   1.000
_cell.length_c   1.000
_cell.angle_alpha   90.00
_cell.angle_beta   90.00
_cell.angle_gamma   90.00
#
_symmetry.space_group_name_H-M   'P 1'
#
loop_
_entity.id
_entity.type
_entity.pdbx_description
1 polymer ?
#
loop_
_entity_poly.entity_id
_entity_poly.type
_entity_poly.pdbx_seq_one_letter_code
_entity_poly.pdbx_strand_id
1 'polypeptide(L)'
;MTGPEPRPARGLPHDAESPFAAYGLPGKPGTDAFWAAARAPLPVPADDGWLTLFLWRGSPADLDFESWSGPVTLRRWAATDCWY
;
A
#
# COMPACT_ATOMS: atom_id res chain seq x y z
N MET A 1 -11.63 -30.87 29.38
CA MET A 1 -10.49 -30.36 28.61
C MET A 1 -11.05 -29.58 27.43
N THR A 2 -11.27 -28.29 27.59
CA THR A 2 -11.65 -27.36 26.53
C THR A 2 -10.39 -26.64 26.06
N GLY A 3 -10.02 -26.83 24.79
CA GLY A 3 -8.88 -26.11 24.19
C GLY A 3 -9.18 -24.61 24.10
N PRO A 4 -8.14 -23.74 24.09
CA PRO A 4 -8.36 -22.31 24.01
C PRO A 4 -8.93 -21.93 22.64
N GLU A 5 -9.98 -21.12 22.64
CA GLU A 5 -10.58 -20.55 21.43
C GLU A 5 -9.56 -19.69 20.67
N PRO A 6 -9.61 -19.65 19.32
CA PRO A 6 -8.76 -18.75 18.56
C PRO A 6 -9.09 -17.30 18.94
N ARG A 7 -8.07 -16.60 19.44
CA ARG A 7 -8.17 -15.16 19.74
C ARG A 7 -8.60 -14.43 18.47
N PRO A 8 -9.55 -13.47 18.53
CA PRO A 8 -9.82 -12.64 17.37
C PRO A 8 -8.51 -11.98 16.96
N ALA A 9 -8.17 -12.07 15.66
CA ALA A 9 -7.07 -11.33 15.09
C ALA A 9 -7.26 -9.88 15.52
N ARG A 10 -6.29 -9.33 16.27
CA ARG A 10 -6.26 -7.90 16.58
C ARG A 10 -6.34 -7.18 15.25
N GLY A 11 -7.52 -6.62 14.94
CA GLY A 11 -7.62 -5.62 13.91
C GLY A 11 -6.61 -4.56 14.28
N LEU A 12 -5.53 -4.47 13.50
CA LEU A 12 -4.59 -3.37 13.64
C LEU A 12 -5.43 -2.10 13.57
N PRO A 13 -5.25 -1.14 14.50
CA PRO A 13 -6.06 0.05 14.51
C PRO A 13 -6.05 0.63 13.10
N HIS A 14 -7.25 0.92 12.56
CA HIS A 14 -7.37 1.61 11.27
C HIS A 14 -6.79 3.03 11.31
N ASP A 15 -6.30 3.45 12.49
CA ASP A 15 -5.55 4.65 12.86
C ASP A 15 -4.02 4.44 12.96
N ALA A 16 -3.50 3.25 12.64
CA ALA A 16 -2.07 3.11 12.44
C ALA A 16 -1.67 4.03 11.27
N GLU A 17 -0.71 4.92 11.52
CA GLU A 17 -0.08 5.78 10.53
C GLU A 17 0.08 5.01 9.21
N SER A 18 -0.45 5.58 8.12
CA SER A 18 -0.41 4.95 6.80
C SER A 18 1.03 4.50 6.52
N PRO A 19 1.28 3.26 6.08
CA PRO A 19 2.64 2.83 5.74
C PRO A 19 3.24 3.71 4.63
N PHE A 20 2.40 4.49 3.94
CA PHE A 20 2.82 5.41 2.91
C PHE A 20 3.29 6.77 3.43
N ALA A 21 3.24 7.02 4.75
CA ALA A 21 3.77 8.24 5.37
C ALA A 21 5.28 8.42 5.10
N ALA A 22 6.03 7.31 5.01
CA ALA A 22 7.44 7.34 4.61
C ALA A 22 7.68 7.94 3.22
N TYR A 23 6.68 7.89 2.34
CA TYR A 23 6.69 8.49 1.00
C TYR A 23 6.11 9.91 0.98
N GLY A 24 5.87 10.50 2.15
CA GLY A 24 5.28 11.83 2.30
C GLY A 24 3.78 11.90 2.01
N LEU A 25 3.07 10.76 1.98
CA LEU A 25 1.63 10.74 1.73
C LEU A 25 0.81 10.81 3.02
N PRO A 26 0.08 11.90 3.27
CA PRO A 26 -0.79 12.02 4.42
C PRO A 26 -2.12 11.30 4.21
N GLY A 27 -2.78 10.98 5.32
CA GLY A 27 -4.11 10.41 5.32
C GLY A 27 -4.15 8.90 5.07
N LYS A 28 -5.35 8.34 5.20
CA LYS A 28 -5.58 6.90 5.07
C LYS A 28 -5.65 6.49 3.60
N PRO A 29 -4.99 5.40 3.19
CA PRO A 29 -5.03 4.97 1.78
C PRO A 29 -6.45 4.68 1.32
N GLY A 30 -6.77 5.11 0.10
CA GLY A 30 -8.09 4.99 -0.49
C GLY A 30 -9.09 6.10 -0.11
N THR A 31 -8.69 7.07 0.71
CA THR A 31 -9.51 8.27 0.97
C THR A 31 -9.26 9.35 -0.09
N ASP A 32 -10.22 10.26 -0.26
CA ASP A 32 -10.04 11.37 -1.20
C ASP A 32 -8.88 12.29 -0.80
N ALA A 33 -8.63 12.47 0.51
CA ALA A 33 -7.48 13.24 1.00
C ALA A 33 -6.15 12.59 0.58
N PHE A 34 -6.04 11.27 0.70
CA PHE A 34 -4.88 10.51 0.24
C PHE A 34 -4.70 10.64 -1.29
N TRP A 35 -5.78 10.48 -2.06
CA TRP A 35 -5.73 10.58 -3.52
C TRP A 35 -5.44 12.01 -4.03
N ALA A 36 -5.88 13.03 -3.31
CA ALA A 36 -5.55 14.42 -3.63
C ALA A 36 -4.03 14.69 -3.49
N ALA A 37 -3.40 14.08 -2.49
CA ALA A 37 -1.96 14.18 -2.24
C ALA A 37 -1.12 13.23 -3.12
N ALA A 38 -1.69 12.11 -3.58
CA ALA A 38 -0.98 11.11 -4.37
C ALA A 38 -0.40 11.68 -5.67
N ARG A 39 0.90 11.44 -5.87
CA ARG A 39 1.67 11.74 -7.09
C ARG A 39 2.63 10.59 -7.39
N ALA A 40 2.08 9.44 -7.80
CA ALA A 40 2.87 8.25 -8.07
C ALA A 40 3.49 8.26 -9.49
N PRO A 41 4.66 7.63 -9.70
CA PRO A 41 5.46 6.92 -8.71
C PRO A 41 6.19 7.85 -7.73
N LEU A 42 6.35 7.40 -6.48
CA LEU A 42 7.01 8.13 -5.39
C LEU A 42 8.28 7.41 -4.95
N PRO A 43 9.46 7.88 -5.38
CA PRO A 43 10.74 7.33 -4.94
C PRO A 43 11.18 7.97 -3.62
N VAL A 44 11.71 7.15 -2.70
CA VAL A 44 12.44 7.59 -1.50
C VAL A 44 13.83 6.95 -1.45
N PRO A 45 14.85 7.64 -0.91
CA PRO A 45 16.18 7.05 -0.74
C PRO A 45 16.15 5.80 0.15
N ALA A 46 16.93 4.79 -0.23
CA ALA A 46 17.17 3.56 0.54
C ALA A 46 18.67 3.23 0.52
N ASP A 47 19.11 2.26 1.32
CA ASP A 47 20.54 1.97 1.58
C ASP A 47 21.39 1.88 0.29
N ASP A 48 20.94 1.11 -0.70
CA ASP A 48 21.66 0.90 -1.99
C ASP A 48 20.82 1.34 -3.21
N GLY A 49 19.99 2.38 -3.06
CA GLY A 49 19.23 2.92 -4.19
C GLY A 49 17.96 3.65 -3.79
N TRP A 50 16.87 3.32 -4.48
CA TRP A 50 15.57 3.95 -4.29
C TRP A 50 14.51 2.90 -4.03
N LEU A 51 13.66 3.16 -3.04
CA LEU A 51 12.42 2.43 -2.87
C LEU A 51 11.29 3.25 -3.48
N THR A 52 10.60 2.69 -4.46
CA THR A 52 9.57 3.41 -5.23
C THR A 52 8.19 2.85 -4.95
N LEU A 53 7.28 3.70 -4.47
CA LEU A 53 5.87 3.38 -4.33
C LEU A 53 5.12 3.70 -5.62
N PHE A 54 4.43 2.69 -6.15
CA PHE A 54 3.46 2.84 -7.22
C PHE A 54 2.05 2.84 -6.62
N LEU A 55 1.12 3.55 -7.24
CA LEU A 55 -0.26 3.62 -6.76
C LEU A 55 -1.23 3.54 -7.92
N TRP A 56 -2.32 2.82 -7.71
CA TRP A 56 -3.43 2.73 -8.64
C TRP A 56 -4.77 2.79 -7.90
N ARG A 57 -5.73 3.55 -8.45
CA ARG A 57 -7.06 3.74 -7.87
C ARG A 57 -8.10 2.89 -8.61
N GLY A 58 -8.89 2.13 -7.85
CA GLY A 58 -10.05 1.39 -8.36
C GLY A 58 -9.84 -0.12 -8.37
N SER A 59 -9.52 -0.67 -9.54
CA SER A 59 -9.49 -2.10 -9.84
C SER A 59 -8.09 -2.74 -9.67
N PRO A 60 -7.99 -4.08 -9.63
CA PRO A 60 -6.69 -4.75 -9.74
C PRO A 60 -5.92 -4.26 -10.97
N ALA A 61 -4.60 -4.15 -10.84
CA ALA A 61 -3.71 -3.71 -11.90
C ALA A 61 -2.31 -4.33 -11.72
N ASP A 62 -1.58 -4.43 -12.83
CA ASP A 62 -0.20 -4.93 -12.90
C ASP A 62 0.73 -3.81 -13.38
N LEU A 63 1.95 -3.78 -12.85
CA LEU A 63 3.04 -2.96 -13.38
C LEU A 63 3.85 -3.78 -14.38
N ASP A 64 3.96 -3.28 -15.59
CA ASP A 64 4.86 -3.85 -16.59
C ASP A 64 6.11 -2.99 -16.72
N PHE A 65 7.28 -3.61 -16.61
CA PHE A 65 8.56 -2.92 -16.75
C PHE A 65 9.25 -3.44 -18.00
N GLU A 66 9.44 -2.55 -18.97
CA GLU A 66 9.81 -2.90 -20.36
C GLU A 66 11.07 -3.75 -20.54
N SER A 67 11.98 -3.79 -19.56
CA SER A 67 13.35 -4.28 -19.80
C SER A 67 13.89 -5.33 -18.83
N TRP A 68 13.23 -5.65 -17.71
CA TRP A 68 13.92 -6.37 -16.64
C TRP A 68 13.07 -7.24 -15.70
N SER A 69 11.75 -7.07 -15.66
CA SER A 69 10.87 -7.92 -14.86
C SER A 69 9.70 -8.43 -15.68
N GLY A 70 9.13 -9.57 -15.26
CA GLY A 70 7.75 -9.87 -15.64
C GLY A 70 6.79 -8.88 -14.97
N PRO A 71 5.49 -8.90 -15.35
CA PRO A 71 4.48 -8.06 -14.73
C PRO A 71 4.42 -8.28 -13.21
N VAL A 72 4.29 -7.18 -12.46
CA VAL A 72 4.18 -7.19 -11.00
C VAL A 72 2.77 -6.81 -10.59
N THR A 73 2.01 -7.75 -10.03
CA THR A 73 0.64 -7.50 -9.58
C THR A 73 0.62 -6.63 -8.32
N LEU A 74 -0.12 -5.52 -8.39
CA LEU A 74 -0.29 -4.62 -7.26
C LEU A 74 -1.14 -5.27 -6.16
N ARG A 75 -0.83 -4.92 -4.91
CA ARG A 75 -1.54 -5.42 -3.74
C ARG A 75 -2.62 -4.42 -3.34
N ARG A 76 -3.81 -4.93 -3.03
CA ARG A 76 -4.89 -4.10 -2.50
C ARG A 76 -4.63 -3.73 -1.04
N TRP A 77 -4.76 -2.44 -0.72
CA TRP A 77 -4.78 -1.99 0.67
C TRP A 77 -6.15 -2.27 1.31
N ALA A 78 -6.21 -3.29 2.16
CA ALA A 78 -7.44 -3.73 2.83
C ALA A 78 -8.63 -3.83 1.85
N ALA A 79 -9.81 -3.36 2.25
CA ALA A 79 -11.00 -3.31 1.40
C ALA A 79 -11.19 -1.95 0.67
N THR A 80 -10.11 -1.18 0.46
CA THR A 80 -10.18 0.17 -0.16
C THR A 80 -10.05 0.12 -1.68
N ASP A 81 -10.10 1.26 -2.37
CA ASP A 81 -9.82 1.34 -3.81
C ASP A 81 -8.32 1.55 -4.11
N CYS A 82 -7.44 1.44 -3.11
CA CYS A 82 -6.01 1.67 -3.25
C CYS A 82 -5.23 0.39 -3.53
N TRP A 83 -4.44 0.41 -4.60
CA TRP A 83 -3.53 -0.64 -5.04
C TRP A 83 -2.10 -0.09 -5.07
N TYR A 84 -1.12 -0.87 -4.61
CA TYR A 84 0.28 -0.45 -4.46
C TYR A 84 1.29 -1.59 -4.71
#